data_AF-A0A6M3JX73-F1
#
_entry.id   AF-A0A6M3JX73-F1
#
_cell.length_a   1.000
_cell.length_b   1.000
_cell.length_c   1.000
_cell.angle_alpha   90.00
_cell.angle_beta   90.00
_cell.angle_gamma   90.00
#
_symmetry.space_group_name_H-M   'P 1'
#
loop_
_entity.id
_entity.type
_entity.pdbx_description
1 polymer ?
#
loop_
_entity_poly.entity_id
_entity_poly.type
_entity_poly.pdbx_seq_one_letter_code
_entity_poly.pdbx_strand_id
1 'polypeptide(L)'
;MSTFKHIPSKPDITFYEITSHLVQSELDELKITVPLDLFDAGSPYYFTTLWGIKEAVKYCRKVYPFPKYQTAIMDCDDFAILMKGLMSAEFGINDFGIALGMTPMGYHAFNIARVEDRRVLIEPQTGEVFEIGENGYMCDRVIQ
;
A
#
# COMPACT_ATOMS: atom_id res chain seq x y z
N MET A 1 -30.89 -1.37 -21.52
CA MET A 1 -29.74 -0.76 -22.23
C MET A 1 -28.53 -0.90 -21.31
N SER A 2 -27.55 -1.72 -21.68
CA SER A 2 -26.29 -1.85 -20.94
C SER A 2 -25.44 -0.62 -21.26
N THR A 3 -25.22 0.25 -20.27
CA THR A 3 -24.24 1.33 -20.39
C THR A 3 -22.86 0.69 -20.25
N PHE A 4 -22.09 0.66 -21.34
CA PHE A 4 -20.69 0.28 -21.27
C PHE A 4 -19.98 1.28 -20.35
N LYS A 5 -19.58 0.82 -19.15
CA LYS A 5 -18.73 1.62 -18.26
C LYS A 5 -17.39 1.80 -18.97
N HIS A 6 -17.01 3.04 -19.22
CA HIS A 6 -15.68 3.38 -19.72
C HIS A 6 -14.65 2.96 -18.67
N ILE A 7 -13.90 1.90 -18.95
CA ILE A 7 -12.78 1.45 -18.12
C ILE A 7 -11.64 2.45 -18.37
N PRO A 8 -11.11 3.11 -17.33
CA PRO A 8 -9.97 4.01 -17.49
C PRO A 8 -8.77 3.23 -18.05
N SER A 9 -7.94 3.89 -18.87
CA SER A 9 -6.65 3.34 -19.25
C SER A 9 -5.77 3.15 -18.02
N LYS A 10 -5.02 2.03 -17.98
CA LYS A 10 -4.01 1.80 -16.96
C LYS A 10 -2.91 2.85 -17.06
N PRO A 11 -2.52 3.51 -15.95
CA PRO A 11 -1.46 4.51 -15.99
C PRO A 11 -0.13 3.83 -16.32
N ASP A 12 0.66 4.49 -17.16
CA ASP A 12 2.06 4.11 -17.39
C ASP A 12 2.91 4.72 -16.27
N ILE A 13 3.56 3.87 -15.48
CA ILE A 13 4.30 4.28 -14.29
C ILE A 13 5.76 3.84 -14.38
N THR A 14 6.64 4.64 -13.81
CA THR A 14 8.08 4.33 -13.76
C THR A 14 8.37 3.36 -12.62
N PHE A 15 9.17 2.33 -12.90
CA PHE A 15 9.61 1.36 -11.90
C PHE A 15 11.03 1.61 -11.45
N TYR A 16 11.26 1.38 -10.17
CA TYR A 16 12.57 1.34 -9.53
C TYR A 16 12.69 0.06 -8.73
N GLU A 17 13.93 -0.33 -8.46
CA GLU A 17 14.28 -1.54 -7.73
C GLU A 17 15.04 -1.18 -6.45
N ILE A 18 14.78 -1.92 -5.38
CA ILE A 18 15.51 -1.88 -4.11
C ILE A 18 15.73 -3.30 -3.61
N THR A 19 16.86 -3.56 -2.95
CA THR A 19 17.15 -4.89 -2.40
C THR A 19 16.38 -5.11 -1.10
N SER A 20 16.02 -6.36 -0.81
CA SER A 20 15.35 -6.72 0.45
C SER A 20 16.11 -6.26 1.70
N HIS A 21 17.45 -6.28 1.68
CA HIS A 21 18.27 -5.77 2.79
C HIS A 21 18.05 -4.27 3.04
N LEU A 22 17.98 -3.46 1.98
CA LEU A 22 17.74 -2.02 2.12
C LEU A 22 16.31 -1.74 2.57
N VAL A 23 15.33 -2.51 2.10
CA VAL A 23 13.94 -2.45 2.61
C VAL A 23 13.90 -2.70 4.12
N GLN A 24 14.57 -3.75 4.60
CA GLN A 24 14.66 -4.05 6.02
C GLN A 24 15.34 -2.91 6.80
N SER A 25 16.49 -2.42 6.31
CA SER A 25 17.24 -1.33 6.94
C SER A 25 16.37 -0.07 7.11
N GLU A 26 15.59 0.29 6.10
CA GLU A 26 14.70 1.45 6.18
C GLU A 26 13.57 1.28 7.19
N LEU A 27 12.98 0.08 7.24
CA LEU A 27 11.94 -0.23 8.22
C LEU A 27 12.50 -0.21 9.65
N ASP A 28 13.71 -0.72 9.84
CA ASP A 28 14.42 -0.69 11.12
C ASP A 28 14.74 0.74 11.57
N GLU A 29 15.20 1.60 10.66
CA GLU A 29 15.45 3.03 10.92
C GLU A 29 14.18 3.77 11.34
N LEU A 30 13.03 3.40 10.75
CA LEU A 30 11.71 3.90 11.12
C LEU A 30 11.15 3.25 12.39
N LYS A 31 11.84 2.27 12.98
CA LYS A 31 11.39 1.45 14.12
C LYS A 31 10.08 0.69 13.84
N ILE A 32 9.87 0.31 12.60
CA ILE A 32 8.73 -0.50 12.15
C ILE A 32 9.15 -1.97 12.16
N THR A 33 8.41 -2.80 12.89
CA THR A 33 8.71 -4.23 13.02
C THR A 33 8.19 -5.00 11.81
N VAL A 34 8.98 -5.94 11.29
CA VAL A 34 8.57 -6.91 10.27
C VAL A 34 8.40 -8.28 10.96
N PRO A 35 7.17 -8.70 11.31
CA PRO A 35 6.97 -9.83 12.21
C PRO A 35 7.22 -11.21 11.57
N LEU A 36 7.30 -11.28 10.24
CA LEU A 36 7.45 -12.54 9.48
C LEU A 36 8.66 -12.53 8.55
N ASP A 37 9.66 -11.68 8.85
CA ASP A 37 10.72 -11.31 7.92
C ASP A 37 10.15 -10.84 6.56
N LEU A 38 11.04 -10.56 5.61
CA LEU A 38 10.65 -10.30 4.23
C LEU A 38 10.47 -11.64 3.52
N PHE A 39 9.25 -11.96 3.05
CA PHE A 39 8.99 -13.24 2.39
C PHE A 39 9.78 -13.43 1.08
N ASP A 40 10.14 -12.33 0.43
CA ASP A 40 10.98 -12.32 -0.75
C ASP A 40 12.45 -11.98 -0.41
N ALA A 41 12.93 -12.30 0.79
CA ALA A 41 14.31 -12.06 1.19
C ALA A 41 15.30 -12.64 0.17
N GLY A 42 16.19 -11.79 -0.35
CA GLY A 42 17.15 -12.14 -1.41
C GLY A 42 16.65 -11.83 -2.83
N SER A 43 15.41 -11.36 -2.98
CA SER A 43 14.84 -10.90 -4.24
C SER A 43 14.67 -9.36 -4.26
N PRO A 44 14.56 -8.76 -5.46
CA PRO A 44 14.27 -7.35 -5.59
C PRO A 44 12.84 -6.99 -5.18
N TYR A 45 12.72 -5.80 -4.59
CA TYR A 45 11.47 -5.11 -4.36
C TYR A 45 11.33 -3.98 -5.37
N TYR A 46 10.14 -3.84 -5.95
CA TYR A 46 9.80 -2.88 -6.98
C TYR A 46 8.87 -1.82 -6.40
N PHE A 47 9.21 -0.57 -6.69
CA PHE A 47 8.47 0.61 -6.24
C PHE A 47 8.39 1.65 -7.37
N THR A 48 7.68 2.75 -7.11
CA THR A 48 7.47 3.82 -8.10
C THR A 48 7.55 5.20 -7.45
N THR A 49 7.31 6.26 -8.21
CA THR A 49 7.25 7.64 -7.71
C THR A 49 5.98 7.86 -6.87
N LEU A 50 5.92 8.99 -6.15
CA LEU A 50 4.69 9.37 -5.45
C LEU A 50 3.50 9.51 -6.40
N TRP A 51 3.73 10.06 -7.60
CA TRP A 51 2.71 10.14 -8.64
C TRP A 51 2.25 8.76 -9.09
N GLY A 52 3.20 7.83 -9.31
CA GLY A 52 2.91 6.45 -9.69
C GLY A 52 2.03 5.72 -8.68
N ILE A 53 2.36 5.81 -7.39
CA ILE A 53 1.53 5.21 -6.32
C ILE A 53 0.12 5.82 -6.31
N LYS A 54 -0.01 7.14 -6.39
CA LYS A 54 -1.32 7.82 -6.38
C LYS A 54 -2.20 7.39 -7.56
N GLU A 55 -1.65 7.36 -8.77
CA GLU A 55 -2.42 6.96 -9.95
C GLU A 55 -2.72 5.46 -9.98
N ALA A 56 -1.81 4.61 -9.48
CA ALA A 56 -2.04 3.17 -9.35
C ALA A 56 -3.16 2.84 -8.35
N VAL A 57 -3.14 3.44 -7.14
CA VAL A 57 -4.20 3.28 -6.13
C VAL A 57 -5.56 3.75 -6.68
N LYS A 58 -5.58 4.92 -7.33
CA LYS A 58 -6.78 5.48 -7.97
C LYS A 58 -7.30 4.59 -9.10
N TYR A 59 -6.41 4.03 -9.91
CA TYR A 59 -6.77 3.07 -10.95
C TYR A 59 -7.43 1.82 -10.33
N CYS A 60 -6.78 1.21 -9.34
CA CYS A 60 -7.31 0.03 -8.66
C CYS A 60 -8.72 0.27 -8.10
N ARG A 61 -8.93 1.39 -7.39
CA ARG A 61 -10.24 1.76 -6.82
C ARG A 61 -11.32 2.02 -7.87
N LYS A 62 -10.94 2.48 -9.07
CA LYS A 62 -11.88 2.80 -10.15
C LYS A 62 -12.24 1.58 -11.00
N VAL A 63 -11.29 0.66 -11.20
CA VAL A 63 -11.47 -0.53 -12.04
C VAL A 63 -12.07 -1.69 -11.25
N TYR A 64 -11.63 -1.87 -10.01
CA TYR A 64 -12.06 -2.97 -9.17
C TYR A 64 -13.21 -2.57 -8.24
N PRO A 65 -14.17 -3.48 -8.00
CA PRO A 65 -15.25 -3.20 -7.06
C PRO A 65 -14.72 -3.24 -5.63
N PHE A 66 -14.46 -2.06 -5.05
CA PHE A 66 -14.19 -1.95 -3.62
C PHE A 66 -15.49 -2.16 -2.85
N PRO A 67 -15.53 -3.12 -1.91
CA PRO A 67 -16.72 -3.39 -1.12
C PRO A 67 -17.03 -2.24 -0.16
N LYS A 68 -18.20 -2.28 0.46
CA LYS A 68 -18.55 -1.36 1.54
C LYS A 68 -17.96 -1.85 2.85
N TYR A 69 -17.46 -0.92 3.65
CA TYR A 69 -16.98 -1.20 5.00
C TYR A 69 -18.07 -1.86 5.84
N GLN A 70 -17.71 -2.96 6.51
CA GLN A 70 -18.53 -3.70 7.46
C GLN A 70 -17.62 -4.21 8.57
N THR A 71 -17.80 -3.68 9.78
CA THR A 71 -16.99 -4.06 10.95
C THR A 71 -16.89 -5.58 11.11
N ALA A 72 -15.66 -6.08 11.27
CA ALA A 72 -15.32 -7.50 11.46
C ALA A 72 -15.70 -8.46 10.30
N ILE A 73 -16.03 -7.93 9.11
CA ILE A 73 -16.37 -8.72 7.91
C ILE A 73 -15.61 -8.22 6.68
N MET A 74 -15.58 -6.90 6.50
CA MET A 74 -14.83 -6.19 5.49
C MET A 74 -14.41 -4.87 6.12
N ASP A 75 -13.38 -4.91 6.94
CA ASP A 75 -12.83 -3.75 7.63
C ASP A 75 -11.38 -3.50 7.22
N CYS A 76 -10.66 -2.73 8.03
CA CYS A 76 -9.45 -2.05 7.61
C CYS A 76 -8.37 -2.99 7.05
N ASP A 77 -8.18 -4.17 7.63
CA ASP A 77 -7.18 -5.13 7.20
C ASP A 77 -7.59 -5.84 5.91
N ASP A 78 -8.87 -6.13 5.71
CA ASP A 78 -9.36 -6.68 4.43
C ASP A 78 -9.10 -5.72 3.27
N PHE A 79 -9.31 -4.42 3.48
CA PHE A 79 -9.00 -3.40 2.45
C PHE A 79 -7.50 -3.31 2.19
N ALA A 80 -6.66 -3.39 3.23
CA ALA A 80 -5.21 -3.37 3.08
C ALA A 80 -4.68 -4.60 2.33
N ILE A 81 -5.22 -5.78 2.63
CA ILE A 81 -4.92 -7.05 1.93
C ILE A 81 -5.33 -6.95 0.46
N LEU A 82 -6.57 -6.51 0.20
CA LEU A 82 -7.09 -6.36 -1.15
C LEU A 82 -6.21 -5.42 -1.97
N MET A 83 -5.89 -4.23 -1.43
CA MET A 83 -5.07 -3.26 -2.14
C MET A 83 -3.66 -3.79 -2.41
N LYS A 84 -3.01 -4.45 -1.44
CA LYS A 84 -1.70 -5.09 -1.65
C LYS A 84 -1.73 -6.09 -2.81
N GLY A 85 -2.75 -6.95 -2.83
CA GLY A 85 -2.94 -7.92 -3.91
C GLY A 85 -3.12 -7.24 -5.28
N LEU A 86 -3.93 -6.20 -5.35
CA LEU A 86 -4.17 -5.45 -6.60
C LEU A 86 -2.91 -4.72 -7.08
N MET A 87 -2.16 -4.08 -6.19
CA MET A 87 -0.93 -3.36 -6.53
C MET A 87 0.13 -4.30 -7.10
N SER A 88 0.28 -5.50 -6.52
CA SER A 88 1.15 -6.54 -7.04
C SER A 88 0.66 -7.10 -8.38
N ALA A 89 -0.61 -7.49 -8.48
CA ALA A 89 -1.16 -8.12 -9.69
C ALA A 89 -1.22 -7.17 -10.90
N GLU A 90 -1.58 -5.90 -10.67
CA GLU A 90 -1.69 -4.92 -11.74
C GLU A 90 -0.35 -4.30 -12.07
N PHE A 91 0.36 -3.81 -11.08
CA PHE A 91 1.54 -2.99 -11.34
C PHE A 91 2.84 -3.75 -11.10
N GLY A 92 2.84 -4.93 -10.49
CA GLY A 92 4.09 -5.59 -10.10
C GLY A 92 4.82 -4.84 -8.97
N ILE A 93 4.12 -3.96 -8.25
CA ILE A 93 4.68 -3.25 -7.10
C ILE A 93 4.57 -4.18 -5.89
N ASN A 94 5.69 -4.78 -5.48
CA ASN A 94 5.77 -5.60 -4.27
C ASN A 94 6.39 -4.84 -3.07
N ASP A 95 6.97 -3.63 -3.25
CA ASP A 95 7.25 -2.73 -2.11
C ASP A 95 5.97 -1.99 -1.66
N PHE A 96 4.95 -2.78 -1.31
CA PHE A 96 3.64 -2.32 -0.88
C PHE A 96 3.13 -3.26 0.22
N GLY A 97 3.36 -2.87 1.47
CA GLY A 97 3.08 -3.67 2.65
C GLY A 97 1.68 -3.43 3.24
N ILE A 98 1.24 -4.35 4.08
CA ILE A 98 0.11 -4.15 5.00
C ILE A 98 0.69 -3.61 6.30
N ALA A 99 0.40 -2.35 6.59
CA ALA A 99 0.85 -1.65 7.78
C ALA A 99 -0.20 -1.73 8.89
N LEU A 100 0.26 -1.91 10.12
CA LEU A 100 -0.55 -1.84 11.34
C LEU A 100 0.01 -0.74 12.24
N GLY A 101 -0.89 0.00 12.89
CA GLY A 101 -0.49 0.96 13.90
C GLY A 101 -1.61 1.86 14.38
N MET A 102 -1.24 2.88 15.15
CA MET A 102 -2.19 3.77 15.80
C MET A 102 -2.64 4.93 14.90
N THR A 103 -3.94 5.23 14.96
CA THR A 103 -4.57 6.44 14.41
C THR A 103 -5.32 7.18 15.52
N PRO A 104 -5.84 8.40 15.28
CA PRO A 104 -6.70 9.09 16.25
C PRO A 104 -7.98 8.31 16.62
N MET A 105 -8.40 7.33 15.80
CA MET A 105 -9.62 6.56 16.01
C MET A 105 -9.37 5.18 16.65
N GLY A 106 -8.12 4.79 16.85
CA GLY A 106 -7.79 3.45 17.33
C GLY A 106 -6.70 2.77 16.51
N TYR A 107 -6.38 1.53 16.90
CA TYR A 107 -5.47 0.68 16.15
C TYR A 107 -6.12 0.29 14.82
N HIS A 108 -5.39 0.43 13.72
CA HIS A 108 -5.92 0.38 12.36
C HIS A 108 -4.95 -0.33 11.43
N ALA A 109 -5.48 -0.87 10.34
CA ALA A 109 -4.70 -1.43 9.24
C ALA A 109 -4.81 -0.54 7.99
N PHE A 110 -3.69 -0.31 7.33
CA PHE A 110 -3.57 0.50 6.13
C PHE A 110 -2.42 -0.07 5.27
N ASN A 111 -2.02 0.61 4.21
CA ASN A 111 -0.86 0.19 3.44
C ASN A 111 0.31 1.16 3.61
N ILE A 112 1.52 0.65 3.38
CA ILE A 112 2.76 1.43 3.33
C ILE A 112 3.48 1.09 2.04
N ALA A 113 4.03 2.09 1.37
CA ALA A 113 4.81 1.89 0.15
C ALA A 113 6.05 2.75 0.16
N ARG A 114 7.11 2.26 -0.46
CA ARG A 114 8.25 3.11 -0.80
C ARG A 114 7.92 3.99 -1.99
N VAL A 115 8.26 5.27 -1.89
CA VAL A 115 8.27 6.22 -3.00
C VAL A 115 9.58 6.97 -2.97
N GLU A 116 10.31 6.94 -4.08
CA GLU A 116 11.59 7.65 -4.21
C GLU A 116 12.57 7.30 -3.07
N ASP A 117 12.79 8.19 -2.11
CA ASP A 117 13.71 8.06 -0.98
C ASP A 117 13.02 7.90 0.39
N ARG A 118 11.69 7.70 0.41
CA ARG A 118 10.91 7.67 1.65
C ARG A 118 9.76 6.66 1.59
N ARG A 119 9.09 6.48 2.73
CA ARG A 119 7.86 5.67 2.84
C ARG A 119 6.64 6.56 3.04
N VAL A 120 5.54 6.20 2.39
CA VAL A 120 4.24 6.85 2.52
C VAL A 120 3.19 5.84 2.98
N LEU A 121 2.19 6.33 3.68
CA LEU A 121 1.02 5.57 4.10
C LEU A 121 -0.10 5.78 3.09
N ILE A 122 -0.93 4.74 2.91
CA ILE A 122 -2.07 4.76 2.00
C ILE A 122 -3.29 4.26 2.77
N GLU A 123 -4.36 5.06 2.79
CA GLU A 123 -5.67 4.64 3.28
C GLU A 123 -6.43 3.94 2.13
N PRO A 124 -6.46 2.60 2.08
CA PRO A 124 -7.02 1.88 0.93
C PRO A 124 -8.52 2.14 0.73
N GLN A 125 -9.24 2.58 1.77
CA GLN A 125 -10.69 2.86 1.72
C GLN A 125 -11.03 4.20 1.09
N THR A 126 -10.14 5.20 1.15
CA THR A 126 -10.33 6.52 0.54
C THR A 126 -9.44 6.71 -0.70
N GLY A 127 -8.30 6.02 -0.75
CA GLY A 127 -7.25 6.19 -1.74
C GLY A 127 -6.30 7.34 -1.42
N GLU A 128 -6.38 7.91 -0.21
CA GLU A 128 -5.48 8.96 0.25
C GLU A 128 -4.07 8.40 0.47
N VAL A 129 -3.07 9.23 0.18
CA VAL A 129 -1.65 8.92 0.33
C VAL A 129 -1.00 10.07 1.08
N PHE A 130 -0.37 9.78 2.21
CA PHE A 130 0.12 10.77 3.18
C PHE A 130 1.40 10.28 3.89
N GLU A 131 2.06 11.16 4.62
CA GLU A 131 3.29 10.83 5.33
C GLU A 131 3.04 10.08 6.65
N ILE A 132 4.06 9.37 7.15
CA ILE A 132 4.00 8.77 8.48
C ILE A 132 3.91 9.89 9.52
N GLY A 133 2.94 9.80 10.42
CA GLY A 133 2.61 10.81 11.42
C GLY A 133 1.59 11.85 10.95
N GLU A 134 1.37 11.98 9.64
CA GLU A 134 0.32 12.84 9.10
C GLU A 134 -1.06 12.30 9.50
N ASN A 135 -2.00 13.21 9.81
CA ASN A 135 -3.34 12.87 10.32
C ASN A 135 -3.33 12.01 11.61
N GLY A 136 -2.19 11.92 12.30
CA GLY A 136 -2.01 11.09 13.49
C GLY A 136 -1.83 9.60 13.21
N TYR A 137 -1.54 9.21 11.96
CA TYR A 137 -1.31 7.81 11.57
C TYR A 137 0.15 7.43 11.84
N MET A 138 0.35 6.50 12.77
CA MET A 138 1.65 5.92 13.08
C MET A 138 1.66 4.46 12.63
N CYS A 139 2.78 3.99 12.12
CA CYS A 139 3.01 2.58 11.78
C CYS A 139 4.01 1.99 12.77
N ASP A 140 3.68 0.85 13.37
CA ASP A 140 4.61 0.09 14.22
C ASP A 140 4.96 -1.28 13.66
N ARG A 141 4.15 -1.81 12.74
CA ARG A 141 4.39 -3.10 12.08
C ARG A 141 4.05 -3.05 10.60
N VAL A 142 4.77 -3.84 9.80
CA VAL A 142 4.43 -4.10 8.41
C VAL A 142 4.56 -5.58 8.06
N ILE A 143 3.58 -6.09 7.32
CA ILE A 143 3.67 -7.37 6.61
C ILE A 143 3.98 -7.06 5.15
N GLN A 144 5.17 -7.42 4.71
CA GLN A 144 5.72 -7.02 3.42
C GLN A 144 5.64 -8.13 2.37
#